data_AF-A0A1M7EHG3-F1
#
_entry.id   AF-A0A1M7EHG3-F1
#
_cell.length_a   1.000
_cell.length_b   1.000
_cell.length_c   1.000
_cell.angle_alpha   90.00
_cell.angle_beta   90.00
_cell.angle_gamma   90.00
#
_symmetry.space_group_name_H-M   'P 1'
#
loop_
_entity.id
_entity.type
_entity.pdbx_description
1 polymer ?
#
loop_
_entity_poly.entity_id
_entity_poly.type
_entity_poly.pdbx_seq_one_letter_code
_entity_poly.pdbx_strand_id
1 'polypeptide(L)'
;MKKLSLFLFLLLSFIKVSACSCVPSTLTENYLSADVVGVIKILKVYDENTEQRTYKVDVEFEKVYKGTKFTTLNVRGLIGQAYSGACEINIQSNERYLILLNGYNNNYSINSCSPMFRLKDQPTKDDDIRLETLHKVFSYLDENKNGLKNLKFVSHYDDSKAMNSKSNLSKIKNFKPKQLFAIYKVQAREDSRIEKITPIIGFGSQEKAINKALKGNILFGTTMDSEQSLQKEYLLLLFYHKENLTSEFGEVISKHW
;
A
#
# COMPACT_ATOMS: atom_id res chain seq x y z
N MET A 1 -16.60 -25.77 -42.87
CA MET A 1 -16.65 -24.69 -41.85
C MET A 1 -16.39 -25.17 -40.41
N LYS A 2 -16.96 -26.29 -39.93
CA LYS A 2 -16.71 -26.81 -38.56
C LYS A 2 -15.24 -27.16 -38.25
N LYS A 3 -14.48 -27.70 -39.22
CA LYS A 3 -13.06 -28.07 -39.05
C LYS A 3 -12.11 -26.85 -38.92
N LEU A 4 -12.45 -25.73 -39.58
CA LEU A 4 -11.67 -24.49 -39.50
C LEU A 4 -11.87 -23.79 -38.15
N SER A 5 -13.10 -23.82 -37.63
CA SER A 5 -13.41 -23.28 -36.30
C SER A 5 -12.68 -24.04 -35.18
N LEU A 6 -12.59 -25.37 -35.29
CA LEU A 6 -11.88 -26.20 -34.32
C LEU A 6 -10.37 -25.91 -34.31
N PHE A 7 -9.78 -25.68 -35.49
CA PHE A 7 -8.37 -25.34 -35.63
C PHE A 7 -8.05 -23.95 -35.08
N LEU A 8 -8.95 -22.97 -35.28
CA LEU A 8 -8.84 -21.63 -34.70
C LEU A 8 -8.94 -21.67 -33.16
N PHE A 9 -9.83 -22.49 -32.62
CA PHE A 9 -9.96 -22.68 -31.17
C PHE A 9 -8.71 -23.32 -30.55
N LEU A 10 -8.09 -24.27 -31.26
CA LEU A 10 -6.84 -24.89 -30.86
C LEU A 10 -5.67 -23.89 -30.88
N LEU A 11 -5.57 -23.05 -31.91
CA LEU A 11 -4.55 -22.01 -32.03
C LEU A 11 -4.64 -20.95 -30.92
N LEU A 12 -5.86 -20.52 -30.58
CA LEU A 12 -6.09 -19.52 -29.53
C LEU A 12 -5.78 -20.05 -28.13
N SER A 13 -5.83 -21.37 -27.90
CA SER A 13 -5.54 -21.98 -26.60
C SER A 13 -4.04 -22.11 -26.28
N PHE A 14 -3.16 -21.86 -27.25
CA PHE A 14 -1.71 -21.78 -27.02
C PHE A 14 -1.20 -20.37 -26.69
N ILE A 15 -2.05 -19.34 -26.82
CA ILE A 15 -1.67 -17.96 -26.53
C ILE A 15 -1.70 -17.75 -25.01
N LYS A 16 -0.54 -17.84 -24.36
CA LYS A 16 -0.38 -17.41 -22.97
C LYS A 16 -0.35 -15.90 -22.91
N VAL A 17 -1.49 -15.28 -22.63
CA VAL A 17 -1.56 -13.85 -22.31
C VAL A 17 -1.07 -13.67 -20.87
N SER A 18 0.12 -13.12 -20.70
CA SER A 18 0.66 -12.79 -19.38
C SER A 18 0.18 -11.39 -18.98
N ALA A 19 -0.82 -11.33 -18.10
CA ALA A 19 -1.22 -10.10 -17.45
C ALA A 19 -0.32 -9.81 -16.24
N CYS A 20 -0.04 -8.53 -16.01
CA CYS A 20 0.60 -8.05 -14.80
C CYS A 20 -0.24 -8.39 -13.58
N SER A 21 0.36 -9.04 -12.59
CA SER A 21 -0.23 -9.25 -11.27
C SER A 21 0.73 -8.72 -10.22
N CYS A 22 0.24 -7.80 -9.39
CA CYS A 22 1.02 -7.23 -8.30
C CYS A 22 0.85 -8.10 -7.05
N VAL A 23 1.95 -8.43 -6.39
CA VAL A 23 1.88 -9.03 -5.05
C VAL A 23 1.54 -7.91 -4.06
N PRO A 24 0.38 -7.94 -3.38
CA PRO A 24 0.02 -6.90 -2.43
C PRO A 24 0.96 -6.97 -1.22
N SER A 25 1.49 -5.81 -0.80
CA SER A 25 2.27 -5.67 0.43
C SER A 25 1.77 -4.48 1.24
N THR A 26 1.87 -4.57 2.56
CA THR A 26 1.46 -3.46 3.44
C THR A 26 2.42 -2.27 3.33
N LEU A 27 1.96 -1.07 3.68
CA LEU A 27 2.82 0.12 3.75
C LEU A 27 4.08 -0.15 4.60
N THR A 28 3.91 -0.84 5.72
CA THR A 28 5.01 -1.16 6.64
C THR A 28 6.01 -2.13 6.04
N GLU A 29 5.56 -3.21 5.40
CA GLU A 29 6.46 -4.17 4.74
C GLU A 29 7.24 -3.49 3.60
N ASN A 30 6.56 -2.65 2.80
CA ASN A 30 7.20 -1.85 1.77
C ASN A 30 8.24 -0.88 2.38
N TYR A 31 7.94 -0.23 3.50
CA TYR A 31 8.88 0.66 4.20
C TYR A 31 10.11 -0.07 4.74
N LEU A 32 9.89 -1.20 5.41
CA LEU A 32 10.95 -1.98 6.05
C LEU A 32 11.91 -2.54 5.00
N SER A 33 11.39 -2.98 3.85
CA SER A 33 12.20 -3.49 2.74
C SER A 33 12.91 -2.41 1.94
N ALA A 34 12.26 -1.26 1.67
CA ALA A 34 12.76 -0.19 0.81
C ALA A 34 14.18 0.30 1.15
N ASP A 35 14.99 0.57 0.13
CA ASP A 35 16.29 1.25 0.28
C ASP A 35 16.12 2.77 0.39
N VAL A 36 15.12 3.31 -0.32
CA VAL A 36 14.82 4.75 -0.36
C VAL A 36 13.33 4.99 -0.15
N VAL A 37 13.01 5.92 0.74
CA VAL A 37 11.64 6.34 1.03
C VAL A 37 11.59 7.85 1.08
N GLY A 38 10.69 8.46 0.32
CA GLY A 38 10.60 9.92 0.25
C GLY A 38 9.40 10.42 -0.54
N VAL A 39 9.15 11.71 -0.40
CA VAL A 39 8.23 12.45 -1.25
C VAL A 39 9.04 13.07 -2.38
N ILE A 40 8.67 12.73 -3.61
CA ILE A 40 9.29 13.25 -4.82
C ILE A 40 8.29 14.07 -5.64
N LYS A 41 8.84 15.04 -6.38
CA LYS A 41 8.16 15.77 -7.44
C LYS A 41 8.81 15.41 -8.78
N ILE A 42 7.99 15.15 -9.79
CA ILE A 42 8.45 14.90 -11.16
C ILE A 42 8.75 16.26 -11.81
N LEU A 43 10.01 16.48 -12.19
CA LEU A 43 10.44 17.72 -12.83
C LEU A 43 10.26 17.66 -14.35
N LYS A 44 10.71 16.56 -14.95
CA LYS A 44 10.74 16.38 -16.39
C LYS A 44 10.52 14.93 -16.75
N VAL A 45 9.76 14.71 -17.81
CA VAL A 45 9.57 13.40 -18.45
C VAL A 45 10.33 13.41 -19.77
N TYR A 46 11.10 12.34 -20.01
CA TYR A 46 11.87 12.16 -21.23
C TYR A 46 11.16 11.20 -22.19
N ASP A 47 11.56 11.23 -23.45
CA ASP A 47 10.99 10.37 -24.48
C ASP A 47 11.19 8.87 -24.19
N GLU A 48 10.27 8.06 -24.71
CA GLU A 48 10.24 6.63 -24.50
C GLU A 48 11.34 5.91 -25.31
N ASN A 49 12.06 5.02 -24.63
CA ASN A 49 12.75 3.92 -25.32
C ASN A 49 11.69 2.88 -25.68
N THR A 50 11.25 2.93 -26.93
CA THR A 50 10.18 2.06 -27.46
C THR A 50 10.56 0.59 -27.47
N GLU A 51 11.84 0.23 -27.58
CA GLU A 51 12.28 -1.17 -27.53
C GLU A 51 12.16 -1.73 -26.10
N GLN A 52 12.54 -0.93 -25.11
CA GLN A 52 12.58 -1.35 -23.70
C GLN A 52 11.27 -1.08 -22.96
N ARG A 53 10.34 -0.31 -23.55
CA ARG A 53 9.11 0.15 -22.90
C ARG A 53 9.42 0.89 -21.61
N THR A 54 10.42 1.75 -21.68
CA THR A 54 10.87 2.53 -20.52
C THR A 54 11.16 3.95 -20.93
N TYR A 55 10.85 4.89 -20.06
CA TYR A 55 11.36 6.25 -20.15
C TYR A 55 12.03 6.63 -18.83
N LYS A 56 12.70 7.77 -18.84
CA LYS A 56 13.30 8.36 -17.65
C LYS A 56 12.48 9.55 -17.20
N VAL A 57 12.50 9.81 -15.91
CA VAL A 57 12.01 11.07 -15.34
C VAL A 57 13.04 11.65 -14.41
N ASP A 58 13.17 12.97 -14.44
CA ASP A 58 13.91 13.70 -13.42
C ASP A 58 13.01 13.98 -12.23
N VAL A 59 13.57 13.81 -11.04
CA VAL A 59 12.85 13.92 -9.77
C VAL A 59 13.58 14.85 -8.81
N GLU A 60 12.80 15.56 -8.00
CA GLU A 60 13.28 16.31 -6.86
C GLU A 60 12.69 15.73 -5.58
N PHE A 61 13.52 15.55 -4.55
CA PHE A 61 13.06 15.12 -3.23
C PHE A 61 12.62 16.32 -2.39
N GLU A 62 11.31 16.41 -2.15
CA GLU A 62 10.72 17.36 -1.20
C GLU A 62 10.98 16.92 0.25
N LYS A 63 10.92 15.61 0.51
CA LYS A 63 11.17 15.02 1.84
C LYS A 63 11.81 13.64 1.70
N VAL A 64 12.76 13.33 2.58
CA VAL A 64 13.40 12.00 2.67
C VAL A 64 13.09 11.42 4.05
N TYR A 65 12.61 10.19 4.06
CA TYR A 65 12.40 9.40 5.27
C TYR A 65 13.50 8.36 5.46
N LYS A 66 13.99 7.77 4.36
CA LYS A 66 15.01 6.72 4.36
C LYS A 66 15.84 6.78 3.08
N GLY A 67 17.11 6.40 3.16
CA GLY A 67 18.01 6.28 2.00
C GLY A 67 18.62 7.59 1.51
N THR A 68 19.22 7.53 0.33
CA THR A 68 19.92 8.67 -0.29
C THR A 68 19.09 9.22 -1.46
N LYS A 69 19.12 10.54 -1.64
CA LYS A 69 18.47 11.21 -2.78
C LYS A 69 19.10 10.77 -4.10
N PHE A 70 18.28 10.74 -5.14
CA PHE A 70 18.70 10.56 -6.53
C PHE A 70 17.92 11.53 -7.42
N THR A 71 18.40 11.75 -8.64
CA THR A 71 17.82 12.75 -9.56
C THR A 71 17.03 12.14 -10.70
N THR A 72 17.24 10.85 -11.01
CA THR A 72 16.64 10.22 -12.18
C THR A 72 16.01 8.87 -11.80
N LEU A 73 14.78 8.65 -12.27
CA LEU A 73 14.03 7.43 -12.06
C LEU A 73 13.74 6.77 -13.41
N ASN A 74 13.94 5.45 -13.50
CA ASN A 74 13.51 4.70 -14.67
C ASN A 74 12.04 4.31 -14.50
N VAL A 75 11.23 4.52 -15.52
CA VAL A 75 9.80 4.22 -15.48
C VAL A 75 9.50 3.20 -16.55
N ARG A 76 8.83 2.10 -16.16
CA ARG A 76 8.23 1.19 -17.13
C ARG A 76 7.01 1.87 -17.75
N GLY A 77 7.23 2.37 -18.96
CA GLY A 77 6.35 3.26 -19.69
C GLY A 77 5.72 2.62 -20.90
N LEU A 78 5.00 3.41 -21.69
CA LEU A 78 4.17 2.88 -22.76
C LEU A 78 5.00 2.60 -24.02
N ILE A 79 4.40 1.84 -24.94
CA ILE A 79 4.58 2.08 -26.37
C ILE A 79 3.18 2.46 -26.87
N GLY A 80 2.88 3.74 -26.96
CA GLY A 80 1.69 4.26 -27.65
C GLY A 80 0.29 4.05 -27.01
N GLN A 81 0.05 3.07 -26.13
CA GLN A 81 -1.25 2.91 -25.41
C GLN A 81 -1.11 2.35 -23.97
N ALA A 82 -1.90 2.90 -23.04
CA ALA A 82 -1.71 2.81 -21.58
C ALA A 82 -2.16 1.52 -20.86
N TYR A 83 -2.60 0.50 -21.57
CA TYR A 83 -3.33 -0.63 -20.96
C TYR A 83 -2.91 -2.00 -21.51
N SER A 84 -1.61 -2.19 -21.81
CA SER A 84 -1.14 -3.42 -22.44
C SER A 84 -1.01 -4.63 -21.49
N GLY A 85 -1.43 -4.48 -20.23
CA GLY A 85 -1.29 -5.51 -19.20
C GLY A 85 0.15 -5.75 -18.75
N ALA A 86 1.13 -4.93 -19.18
CA ALA A 86 2.56 -5.12 -18.91
C ALA A 86 3.11 -4.33 -17.71
N CYS A 87 2.27 -4.00 -16.73
CA CYS A 87 2.58 -3.18 -15.54
C CYS A 87 3.05 -1.74 -15.85
N GLU A 88 2.70 -1.20 -17.00
CA GLU A 88 3.19 0.12 -17.43
C GLU A 88 2.45 1.24 -16.67
N ILE A 89 3.11 2.38 -16.49
CA ILE A 89 2.53 3.58 -15.89
C ILE A 89 2.86 4.82 -16.70
N ASN A 90 1.89 5.73 -16.75
CA ASN A 90 2.06 7.05 -17.33
C ASN A 90 2.27 8.07 -16.20
N ILE A 91 3.41 8.76 -16.22
CA ILE A 91 3.81 9.79 -15.27
C ILE A 91 3.97 11.09 -16.02
N GLN A 92 3.46 12.15 -15.43
CA GLN A 92 3.47 13.50 -15.98
C GLN A 92 4.35 14.42 -15.14
N SER A 93 4.91 15.44 -15.79
CA SER A 93 5.63 16.50 -15.09
C SER A 93 4.72 17.20 -14.07
N ASN A 94 5.31 17.66 -12.97
CA ASN A 94 4.66 18.28 -11.80
C ASN A 94 3.83 17.33 -10.92
N GLU A 95 3.71 16.05 -11.24
CA GLU A 95 3.09 15.09 -10.33
C GLU A 95 3.96 14.88 -9.08
N ARG A 96 3.31 14.55 -7.96
CA ARG A 96 3.96 14.29 -6.68
C ARG A 96 3.65 12.90 -6.19
N TYR A 97 4.64 12.24 -5.59
CA TYR A 97 4.51 10.86 -5.13
C TYR A 97 5.23 10.62 -3.82
N LEU A 98 4.62 9.83 -2.93
CA LEU A 98 5.35 9.07 -1.93
C LEU A 98 5.88 7.80 -2.59
N ILE A 99 7.19 7.59 -2.56
CA ILE A 99 7.86 6.40 -3.09
C ILE A 99 8.50 5.58 -1.97
N LEU A 100 8.40 4.26 -2.06
CA LEU A 100 9.11 3.30 -1.21
C LEU A 100 9.78 2.29 -2.15
N LEU A 101 11.04 2.54 -2.53
CA LEU A 101 11.69 1.80 -3.61
C LEU A 101 12.86 0.97 -3.09
N ASN A 102 12.99 -0.21 -3.69
CA ASN A 102 14.20 -1.01 -3.64
C ASN A 102 14.99 -0.75 -4.93
N GLY A 103 16.31 -0.62 -4.82
CA GLY A 103 17.18 -0.34 -5.95
C GLY A 103 18.40 -1.25 -5.95
N TYR A 104 19.01 -1.40 -7.12
CA TYR A 104 20.31 -2.07 -7.24
C TYR A 104 21.33 -1.07 -7.75
N ASN A 105 22.45 -0.92 -7.05
CA ASN A 105 23.52 0.04 -7.37
C ASN A 105 23.01 1.49 -7.55
N ASN A 106 22.12 1.95 -6.65
CA ASN A 106 21.48 3.28 -6.71
C ASN A 106 20.66 3.54 -8.00
N ASN A 107 20.33 2.49 -8.76
CA ASN A 107 19.38 2.58 -9.85
C ASN A 107 18.01 2.15 -9.36
N TYR A 108 17.06 3.07 -9.47
CA TYR A 108 15.67 2.87 -9.08
C TYR A 108 14.79 2.81 -10.31
N SER A 109 13.77 1.96 -10.25
CA SER A 109 12.77 1.82 -11.30
C SER A 109 11.37 1.69 -10.72
N ILE A 110 10.38 2.21 -11.43
CA ILE A 110 8.96 2.08 -11.05
C ILE A 110 8.09 1.57 -12.19
N ASN A 111 6.98 0.96 -11.79
CA ASN A 111 5.93 0.37 -12.62
C ASN A 111 4.60 0.41 -11.83
N SER A 112 3.52 -0.13 -12.39
CA SER A 112 2.18 -0.07 -11.77
C SER A 112 2.05 -0.84 -10.45
N CYS A 113 2.98 -1.75 -10.16
CA CYS A 113 3.03 -2.52 -8.92
C CYS A 113 4.01 -1.95 -7.89
N SER A 114 4.76 -0.91 -8.25
CA SER A 114 5.73 -0.33 -7.34
C SER A 114 5.01 0.37 -6.18
N PRO A 115 5.55 0.38 -4.95
CA PRO A 115 4.92 1.02 -3.81
C PRO A 115 5.08 2.55 -3.94
N MET A 116 4.22 3.12 -4.76
CA MET A 116 4.19 4.52 -5.13
C MET A 116 2.76 5.04 -4.98
N PHE A 117 2.60 6.14 -4.23
CA PHE A 117 1.30 6.70 -3.92
C PHE A 117 1.24 8.14 -4.41
N ARG A 118 0.31 8.42 -5.33
CA ARG A 118 0.12 9.77 -5.86
C ARG A 118 -0.38 10.71 -4.77
N LEU A 119 0.28 11.84 -4.65
CA LEU A 119 -0.13 12.96 -3.83
C LEU A 119 -0.85 14.01 -4.69
N LYS A 120 -1.49 14.99 -4.04
CA LYS A 120 -1.93 16.18 -4.77
C LYS A 120 -0.71 16.89 -5.36
N ASP A 121 -0.85 17.37 -6.59
CA ASP A 121 0.24 18.06 -7.30
C ASP A 121 0.73 19.31 -6.55
N GLN A 122 -0.13 19.92 -5.73
CA GLN A 122 0.23 21.00 -4.81
C GLN A 122 0.07 20.55 -3.35
N PRO A 123 1.06 20.81 -2.47
CA PRO A 123 0.94 20.50 -1.04
C PRO A 123 -0.27 21.18 -0.41
N THR A 124 -1.02 20.43 0.41
CA THR A 124 -2.11 20.97 1.23
C THR A 124 -1.84 20.70 2.70
N LYS A 125 -2.48 21.48 3.60
CA LYS A 125 -2.35 21.28 5.05
C LYS A 125 -2.73 19.85 5.48
N ASP A 126 -3.71 19.25 4.81
CA ASP A 126 -4.11 17.87 5.09
C ASP A 126 -3.03 16.87 4.65
N ASP A 127 -2.35 17.13 3.53
CA ASP A 127 -1.21 16.32 3.11
C ASP A 127 -0.06 16.44 4.12
N ASP A 128 0.23 17.64 4.63
CA ASP A 128 1.27 17.85 5.64
C ASP A 128 0.98 17.04 6.91
N ILE A 129 -0.27 17.02 7.38
CA ILE A 129 -0.68 16.24 8.55
C ILE A 129 -0.53 14.73 8.29
N ARG A 130 -0.91 14.24 7.10
CA ARG A 130 -0.77 12.83 6.72
C ARG A 130 0.70 12.43 6.60
N LEU A 131 1.52 13.23 5.93
CA LEU A 131 2.95 13.02 5.80
C LEU A 131 3.68 13.10 7.14
N GLU A 132 3.23 13.94 8.06
CA GLU A 132 3.76 13.99 9.43
C GLU A 132 3.33 12.75 10.24
N THR A 133 2.13 12.24 10.02
CA THR A 133 1.69 10.95 10.61
C THR A 133 2.54 9.80 10.09
N LEU A 134 2.80 9.76 8.78
CA LEU A 134 3.72 8.79 8.18
C LEU A 134 5.13 8.91 8.74
N HIS A 135 5.63 10.14 8.93
CA HIS A 135 6.94 10.36 9.54
C HIS A 135 7.03 9.66 10.90
N LYS A 136 6.02 9.87 11.76
CA LYS A 136 5.96 9.23 13.09
C LYS A 136 5.87 7.71 13.02
N VAL A 137 5.11 7.18 12.06
CA VAL A 137 5.04 5.73 11.81
C VAL A 137 6.42 5.20 11.42
N PHE A 138 7.08 5.82 10.44
CA PHE A 138 8.39 5.42 9.96
C PHE A 138 9.47 5.51 11.05
N SER A 139 9.52 6.60 11.81
CA SER A 139 10.42 6.75 12.96
C SER A 139 10.18 5.64 14.00
N TYR A 140 8.92 5.35 14.33
CA TYR A 140 8.59 4.26 15.25
C TYR A 140 9.08 2.90 14.73
N LEU A 141 8.91 2.63 13.44
CA LEU A 141 9.35 1.38 12.83
C LEU A 141 10.87 1.23 12.85
N ASP A 142 11.62 2.31 12.63
CA ASP A 142 13.08 2.28 12.70
C ASP A 142 13.58 2.08 14.13
N GLU A 143 13.04 2.82 15.09
CA GLU A 143 13.38 2.70 16.51
C GLU A 143 13.10 1.29 17.06
N ASN A 144 12.07 0.61 16.55
CA ASN A 144 11.61 -0.68 17.04
C ASN A 144 11.91 -1.85 16.09
N LYS A 145 12.69 -1.64 15.03
CA LYS A 145 12.91 -2.62 13.95
C LYS A 145 13.32 -4.00 14.46
N ASN A 146 14.20 -4.05 15.46
CA ASN A 146 14.68 -5.31 16.04
C ASN A 146 13.57 -6.09 16.76
N GLY A 147 12.69 -5.39 17.50
CA GLY A 147 11.55 -6.01 18.17
C GLY A 147 10.45 -6.47 17.22
N LEU A 148 10.39 -5.89 16.01
CA LEU A 148 9.40 -6.20 14.99
C LEU A 148 9.88 -7.23 13.95
N LYS A 149 11.17 -7.58 13.92
CA LYS A 149 11.81 -8.39 12.86
C LYS A 149 11.13 -9.74 12.59
N ASN A 150 10.55 -10.37 13.61
CA ASN A 150 9.91 -11.69 13.52
C ASN A 150 8.38 -11.61 13.42
N LEU A 151 7.82 -10.40 13.33
CA LEU A 151 6.39 -10.17 13.24
C LEU A 151 6.03 -9.68 11.83
N LYS A 152 4.96 -10.24 11.27
CA LYS A 152 4.49 -9.87 9.94
C LYS A 152 3.37 -8.84 10.04
N PHE A 153 3.51 -7.73 9.32
CA PHE A 153 2.40 -6.80 9.14
C PHE A 153 1.43 -7.37 8.12
N VAL A 154 0.14 -7.35 8.44
CA VAL A 154 -0.89 -7.91 7.55
C VAL A 154 -1.92 -6.88 7.17
N SER A 155 -2.42 -7.04 5.95
CA SER A 155 -3.61 -6.36 5.51
C SER A 155 -4.84 -7.08 6.07
N HIS A 156 -5.92 -6.34 6.25
CA HIS A 156 -7.16 -6.88 6.79
C HIS A 156 -8.35 -6.44 5.96
N TYR A 157 -9.43 -7.22 6.00
CA TYR A 157 -10.68 -6.93 5.30
C TYR A 157 -11.85 -7.07 6.26
N ASP A 158 -12.83 -6.17 6.16
CA ASP A 158 -14.07 -6.24 6.93
C ASP A 158 -15.11 -7.06 6.15
N ASP A 159 -15.33 -8.30 6.60
CA ASP A 159 -16.26 -9.29 6.03
C ASP A 159 -17.74 -8.84 6.15
N SER A 160 -18.03 -7.89 7.03
CA SER A 160 -19.40 -7.37 7.19
C SER A 160 -19.73 -6.20 6.27
N LYS A 161 -18.80 -5.81 5.39
CA LYS A 161 -19.00 -4.66 4.51
C LYS A 161 -19.97 -5.03 3.39
N ALA A 162 -21.23 -4.67 3.56
CA ALA A 162 -22.12 -4.48 2.43
C ALA A 162 -21.52 -3.40 1.51
N MET A 163 -21.68 -3.57 0.19
CA MET A 163 -21.22 -2.61 -0.81
C MET A 163 -21.72 -1.20 -0.41
N ASN A 164 -20.79 -0.25 -0.24
CA ASN A 164 -21.05 1.14 0.19
C ASN A 164 -21.43 1.34 1.68
N SER A 165 -20.88 0.56 2.61
CA SER A 165 -21.03 0.84 4.05
C SER A 165 -19.70 1.09 4.77
N LYS A 166 -19.72 1.92 5.82
CA LYS A 166 -18.57 2.13 6.72
C LYS A 166 -18.25 0.83 7.47
N SER A 167 -16.96 0.54 7.65
CA SER A 167 -16.53 -0.54 8.55
C SER A 167 -17.02 -0.32 9.98
N ASN A 168 -17.03 -1.38 10.79
CA ASN A 168 -17.38 -1.25 12.20
C ASN A 168 -16.40 -0.37 12.98
N LEU A 169 -15.14 -0.29 12.54
CA LEU A 169 -14.16 0.64 13.10
C LEU A 169 -14.59 2.09 12.91
N SER A 170 -15.14 2.41 11.74
CA SER A 170 -15.60 3.75 11.39
C SER A 170 -16.95 4.14 11.99
N LYS A 171 -17.67 3.20 12.64
CA LYS A 171 -18.91 3.46 13.38
C LYS A 171 -18.68 3.89 14.83
N ILE A 172 -17.43 3.91 15.29
CA ILE A 172 -17.05 4.32 16.65
C ILE A 172 -17.32 5.83 16.81
N LYS A 173 -18.36 6.17 17.59
CA LYS A 173 -18.79 7.57 17.79
C LYS A 173 -17.86 8.32 18.74
N ASN A 174 -17.73 9.64 18.57
CA ASN A 174 -16.96 10.54 19.46
C ASN A 174 -15.49 10.15 19.63
N PHE A 175 -14.87 9.57 18.59
CA PHE A 175 -13.48 9.14 18.63
C PHE A 175 -12.53 10.35 18.63
N LYS A 176 -11.73 10.46 19.70
CA LYS A 176 -10.78 11.56 19.95
C LYS A 176 -9.42 10.96 20.35
N PRO A 177 -8.65 10.44 19.39
CA PRO A 177 -7.42 9.73 19.71
C PRO A 177 -6.31 10.70 20.14
N LYS A 178 -5.38 10.22 20.97
CA LYS A 178 -4.21 10.98 21.41
C LYS A 178 -3.12 11.03 20.33
N GLN A 179 -3.19 10.14 19.36
CA GLN A 179 -2.27 10.02 18.22
C GLN A 179 -3.02 9.54 16.98
N LEU A 180 -2.46 9.77 15.79
CA LEU A 180 -3.16 9.57 14.52
C LEU A 180 -2.95 8.17 13.90
N PHE A 181 -2.19 7.30 14.56
CA PHE A 181 -2.00 5.92 14.14
C PHE A 181 -1.98 4.99 15.35
N ALA A 182 -2.11 3.69 15.12
CA ALA A 182 -1.97 2.65 16.12
C ALA A 182 -1.38 1.37 15.49
N ILE A 183 -0.62 0.63 16.27
CA ILE A 183 -0.10 -0.70 15.92
C ILE A 183 -0.58 -1.70 16.95
N TYR A 184 -1.33 -2.69 16.48
CA TYR A 184 -1.84 -3.78 17.31
C TYR A 184 -1.15 -5.08 16.96
N LYS A 185 -0.71 -5.82 17.99
CA LYS A 185 -0.42 -7.23 17.86
C LYS A 185 -1.71 -8.02 17.93
N VAL A 186 -1.93 -8.88 16.96
CA VAL A 186 -3.15 -9.66 16.83
C VAL A 186 -2.82 -11.15 16.70
N GLN A 187 -3.61 -11.98 17.35
CA GLN A 187 -3.53 -13.43 17.22
C GLN A 187 -4.69 -13.91 16.37
N ALA A 188 -4.41 -14.68 15.32
CA ALA A 188 -5.40 -15.26 14.44
C ALA A 188 -5.85 -16.64 14.94
N ARG A 189 -7.13 -16.94 14.75
CA ARG A 189 -7.71 -18.29 14.81
C ARG A 189 -7.43 -19.04 13.50
N GLU A 190 -7.74 -20.33 13.49
CA GLU A 190 -7.63 -21.17 12.29
C GLU A 190 -8.52 -20.67 11.13
N ASP A 191 -9.65 -20.03 11.43
CA ASP A 191 -10.54 -19.41 10.45
C ASP A 191 -10.10 -17.99 10.02
N SER A 192 -8.87 -17.59 10.34
CA SER A 192 -8.30 -16.26 10.07
C SER A 192 -9.01 -15.07 10.75
N ARG A 193 -9.94 -15.33 11.68
CA ARG A 193 -10.53 -14.28 12.54
C ARG A 193 -9.61 -13.94 13.71
N ILE A 194 -9.82 -12.75 14.29
CA ILE A 194 -8.99 -12.26 15.39
C ILE A 194 -9.44 -12.88 16.73
N GLU A 195 -8.55 -13.61 17.38
CA GLU A 195 -8.75 -14.17 18.72
C GLU A 195 -8.40 -13.16 19.82
N LYS A 196 -7.17 -12.62 19.74
CA LYS A 196 -6.56 -11.75 20.75
C LYS A 196 -6.00 -10.50 20.10
N ILE A 197 -6.10 -9.38 20.81
CA ILE A 197 -5.59 -8.08 20.38
C ILE A 197 -4.83 -7.49 21.56
N THR A 198 -3.60 -7.06 21.30
CA THR A 198 -2.75 -6.37 22.27
C THR A 198 -2.21 -5.10 21.61
N PRO A 199 -2.54 -3.90 22.10
CA PRO A 199 -1.94 -2.68 21.57
C PRO A 199 -0.44 -2.69 21.84
N ILE A 200 0.37 -2.53 20.79
CA ILE A 200 1.79 -2.17 20.95
C ILE A 200 1.85 -0.66 21.13
N ILE A 201 1.18 0.06 20.23
CA ILE A 201 0.88 1.48 20.37
C ILE A 201 -0.60 1.69 20.03
N GLY A 202 -1.39 2.12 21.02
CA GLY A 202 -2.82 2.35 20.86
C GLY A 202 -3.12 3.77 20.39
N PHE A 203 -4.35 4.00 19.93
CA PHE A 203 -4.85 5.35 19.69
C PHE A 203 -5.01 6.16 20.99
N GLY A 204 -5.01 5.51 22.15
CA GLY A 204 -5.09 6.15 23.47
C GLY A 204 -6.50 6.61 23.83
N SER A 205 -7.51 6.21 23.04
CA SER A 205 -8.93 6.44 23.30
C SER A 205 -9.75 5.29 22.72
N GLN A 206 -10.87 4.93 23.37
CA GLN A 206 -11.84 3.94 22.88
C GLN A 206 -11.29 2.54 22.50
N GLU A 207 -10.17 2.13 23.10
CA GLU A 207 -9.52 0.84 22.81
C GLU A 207 -10.45 -0.37 22.95
N LYS A 208 -11.38 -0.34 23.93
CA LYS A 208 -12.41 -1.39 24.09
C LYS A 208 -13.33 -1.49 22.87
N ALA A 209 -13.74 -0.36 22.30
CA ALA A 209 -14.61 -0.30 21.13
C ALA A 209 -13.85 -0.74 19.86
N ILE A 210 -12.60 -0.30 19.71
CA ILE A 210 -11.71 -0.73 18.63
C ILE A 210 -11.51 -2.24 18.68
N ASN A 211 -11.16 -2.80 19.84
CA ASN A 211 -10.97 -4.25 19.99
C ASN A 211 -12.25 -5.02 19.66
N LYS A 212 -13.42 -4.52 20.07
CA LYS A 212 -14.72 -5.14 19.73
C LYS A 212 -14.97 -5.13 18.21
N ALA A 213 -14.70 -4.00 17.55
CA ALA A 213 -14.87 -3.86 16.11
C ALA A 213 -13.90 -4.77 15.32
N LEU A 214 -12.63 -4.81 15.71
CA LEU A 214 -11.60 -5.67 15.13
C LEU A 214 -11.96 -7.16 15.26
N LYS A 215 -12.42 -7.61 16.44
CA LYS A 215 -12.75 -9.04 16.65
C LYS A 215 -14.02 -9.51 15.93
N GLY A 216 -14.94 -8.61 15.61
CA GLY A 216 -16.23 -8.99 15.05
C GLY A 216 -16.10 -9.56 13.63
N ASN A 217 -15.59 -8.74 12.72
CA ASN A 217 -15.78 -8.95 11.29
C ASN A 217 -14.49 -8.85 10.47
N ILE A 218 -13.33 -8.75 11.10
CA ILE A 218 -12.09 -8.59 10.37
C ILE A 218 -11.43 -9.96 10.13
N LEU A 219 -11.16 -10.22 8.86
CA LEU A 219 -10.39 -11.36 8.37
C LEU A 219 -9.00 -10.89 7.92
N PHE A 220 -7.98 -11.70 8.19
CA PHE A 220 -6.66 -11.50 7.61
C PHE A 220 -6.63 -11.99 6.17
N GLY A 221 -6.08 -11.17 5.28
CA GLY A 221 -5.66 -11.68 3.98
C GLY A 221 -4.35 -12.42 4.16
N THR A 222 -4.38 -13.75 4.26
CA THR A 222 -3.18 -14.55 3.99
C THR A 222 -2.97 -14.49 2.47
N THR A 223 -1.77 -14.06 2.05
CA THR A 223 -1.40 -14.11 0.62
C THR A 223 -1.59 -15.55 0.13
N MET A 224 -2.11 -15.74 -1.09
CA MET A 224 -2.47 -17.04 -1.69
C MET A 224 -1.32 -18.06 -1.84
N ASP A 225 -0.17 -17.82 -1.22
CA ASP A 225 0.90 -18.81 -1.09
C ASP A 225 0.52 -19.81 0.01
N SER A 226 -0.17 -20.85 -0.47
CA SER A 226 -0.55 -22.07 0.21
C SER A 226 0.67 -22.85 0.70
N GLU A 227 1.36 -22.36 1.75
CA GLU A 227 2.28 -23.18 2.57
C GLU A 227 2.74 -22.54 3.90
N GLN A 228 2.44 -21.26 4.17
CA GLN A 228 2.79 -20.63 5.47
C GLN A 228 1.63 -20.60 6.46
N SER A 229 1.13 -21.77 6.87
CA SER A 229 0.04 -21.94 7.84
C SER A 229 0.46 -21.93 9.31
N LEU A 230 1.63 -21.39 9.68
CA LEU A 230 2.18 -21.53 11.06
C LEU A 230 2.22 -20.25 11.89
N GLN A 231 2.14 -19.05 11.30
CA GLN A 231 2.23 -17.82 12.11
C GLN A 231 0.88 -17.49 12.73
N LYS A 232 0.81 -17.56 14.07
CA LYS A 232 -0.41 -17.21 14.82
C LYS A 232 -0.49 -15.74 15.20
N GLU A 233 0.63 -15.01 15.20
CA GLU A 233 0.71 -13.60 15.61
C GLU A 233 1.12 -12.68 14.46
N TYR A 234 0.37 -11.59 14.29
CA TYR A 234 0.56 -10.59 13.25
C TYR A 234 0.50 -9.17 13.81
N LEU A 235 0.86 -8.19 12.98
CA LEU A 235 0.76 -6.77 13.27
C LEU A 235 -0.25 -6.09 12.35
N LEU A 236 -1.07 -5.22 12.93
CA LEU A 236 -1.98 -4.33 12.23
C LEU A 236 -1.57 -2.89 12.45
N LEU A 237 -1.29 -2.17 11.37
CA LEU A 237 -1.17 -0.72 11.37
C LEU A 237 -2.51 -0.11 10.98
N LEU A 238 -3.00 0.82 11.80
CA LEU A 238 -4.23 1.57 11.57
C LEU A 238 -3.94 3.08 11.65
N PHE A 239 -4.63 3.84 10.81
CA PHE A 239 -4.59 5.29 10.75
C PHE A 239 -5.95 5.86 11.14
N TYR A 240 -5.95 7.09 11.66
CA TYR A 240 -7.15 7.87 11.92
C TYR A 240 -7.27 9.01 10.89
N HIS A 241 -8.40 9.04 10.20
CA HIS A 241 -8.74 10.04 9.17
C HIS A 241 -9.83 10.95 9.69
N LYS A 242 -9.43 12.09 10.26
CA LYS A 242 -10.36 13.09 10.81
C LYS A 242 -11.29 13.65 9.73
N GLU A 243 -10.77 13.82 8.52
CA GLU A 243 -11.49 14.29 7.33
C GLU A 243 -12.67 13.39 6.93
N ASN A 244 -12.63 12.11 7.32
CA ASN A 244 -13.68 11.15 6.98
C ASN A 244 -14.84 11.09 7.99
N LEU A 245 -14.79 11.91 9.05
CA LEU A 245 -15.87 11.98 10.05
C LEU A 245 -17.22 12.38 9.42
N THR A 246 -17.20 13.30 8.46
CA THR A 246 -18.41 13.80 7.78
C THR A 246 -18.71 13.09 6.47
N SER A 247 -17.78 12.27 5.96
CA SER A 247 -17.97 11.51 4.73
C SER A 247 -18.94 10.36 4.97
N GLU A 248 -19.91 10.17 4.08
CA GLU A 248 -20.90 9.08 4.18
C GLU A 248 -20.22 7.70 4.10
N PHE A 249 -19.25 7.56 3.20
CA PHE A 249 -18.55 6.29 2.93
C PHE A 249 -17.09 6.29 3.40
N GLY A 250 -16.59 7.41 3.93
CA GLY A 250 -15.21 7.54 4.37
C GLY A 250 -14.91 6.70 5.61
N GLU A 251 -13.80 5.96 5.57
CA GLU A 251 -13.30 5.21 6.71
C GLU A 251 -12.58 6.16 7.68
N VAL A 252 -13.08 6.26 8.91
CA VAL A 252 -12.51 7.10 9.97
C VAL A 252 -11.27 6.43 10.58
N ILE A 253 -11.27 5.10 10.65
CA ILE A 253 -10.09 4.32 11.03
C ILE A 253 -9.86 3.29 9.93
N SER A 254 -8.66 3.26 9.36
CA SER A 254 -8.38 2.38 8.21
C SER A 254 -6.91 1.92 8.17
N LYS A 255 -6.62 0.92 7.35
CA LYS A 255 -5.24 0.49 7.04
C LYS A 255 -4.53 1.38 6.01
N HIS A 256 -5.29 2.24 5.33
CA HIS A 256 -4.78 3.22 4.37
C HIS A 256 -4.40 4.48 5.13
N TRP A 257 -3.44 5.24 4.63
CA TRP A 257 -2.92 6.45 5.27
C TRP A 257 -3.44 7.72 4.59
#